data_AF-A0A6A5GW99-F1
#
_entry.id   AF-A0A6A5GW99-F1
#
_cell.length_a   1.000
_cell.length_b   1.000
_cell.length_c   1.000
_cell.angle_alpha   90.00
_cell.angle_beta   90.00
_cell.angle_gamma   90.00
#
_symmetry.space_group_name_H-M   'P 1'
#
loop_
_entity.id
_entity.type
_entity.pdbx_description
1 polymer ?
#
loop_
_entity_poly.entity_id
_entity_poly.type
_entity_poly.pdbx_seq_one_letter_code
_entity_poly.pdbx_strand_id
1 'polypeptide(L)'
;MVFQKFLNNGKVSLCGAQVVIAVKRYPDESEVSDIISQLRANHVMVHIAVDSIPSGGTNSATLYEMAFQTNGYSYFATALDSSFVSMNYTVASTDGSYSYKFPRNDSKPLYATGQSDVLYLKGSLSYKWTIDYDYNTAATQIIKCRMYSSDYHDFLPLPDF
;
A
#
# COMPACT_ATOMS: atom_id res chain seq x y z
N MET A 1 3.26 -3.16 -22.48
CA MET A 1 3.28 -2.47 -21.16
C MET A 1 4.72 -2.23 -20.67
N VAL A 2 4.98 -1.17 -19.89
CA VAL A 2 6.34 -0.79 -19.40
C VAL A 2 7.01 -1.89 -18.58
N PHE A 3 6.25 -2.64 -17.78
CA PHE A 3 6.78 -3.74 -16.98
C PHE A 3 7.44 -4.85 -17.78
N GLN A 4 6.94 -5.20 -18.96
CA GLN A 4 7.55 -6.26 -19.76
C GLN A 4 8.95 -5.88 -20.24
N LYS A 5 9.16 -4.60 -20.58
CA LYS A 5 10.50 -4.09 -20.93
C LYS A 5 11.45 -4.14 -19.73
N PHE A 6 10.94 -3.85 -18.53
CA PHE A 6 11.69 -3.97 -17.29
C PHE A 6 12.05 -5.44 -16.99
N LEU A 7 11.08 -6.35 -17.04
CA LEU A 7 11.28 -7.78 -16.78
C LEU A 7 12.25 -8.41 -17.78
N ASN A 8 12.25 -7.97 -19.03
CA ASN A 8 13.09 -8.53 -20.10
C ASN A 8 14.43 -7.79 -20.29
N ASN A 9 14.85 -6.91 -19.36
CA ASN A 9 15.99 -6.04 -19.61
C ASN A 9 17.33 -6.78 -19.75
N GLY A 10 17.50 -7.92 -19.06
CA GLY A 10 18.68 -8.79 -19.13
C GLY A 10 20.02 -8.16 -18.70
N LYS A 11 20.01 -6.94 -18.18
CA LYS A 11 21.22 -6.16 -17.82
C LYS A 11 21.55 -6.22 -16.35
N VAL A 12 20.55 -6.37 -15.48
CA VAL A 12 20.70 -6.37 -14.02
C VAL A 12 19.81 -7.45 -13.39
N SER A 13 20.18 -7.90 -12.19
CA SER A 13 19.29 -8.74 -11.38
C SER A 13 18.03 -7.96 -11.02
N LEU A 14 16.88 -8.64 -11.11
CA LEU A 14 15.57 -8.10 -10.76
C LEU A 14 15.15 -8.44 -9.33
N CYS A 15 15.84 -9.39 -8.67
CA CYS A 15 15.43 -9.90 -7.37
C CYS A 15 15.38 -8.78 -6.32
N GLY A 16 14.21 -8.55 -5.73
CA GLY A 16 14.02 -7.54 -4.68
C GLY A 16 13.94 -6.09 -5.20
N ALA A 17 13.86 -5.88 -6.51
CA ALA A 17 13.78 -4.54 -7.07
C ALA A 17 12.49 -3.82 -6.63
N GLN A 18 12.59 -2.52 -6.37
CA GLN A 18 11.45 -1.65 -6.14
C GLN A 18 11.17 -0.83 -7.40
N VAL A 19 9.93 -0.91 -7.89
CA VAL A 19 9.48 -0.16 -9.06
C VAL A 19 8.48 0.90 -8.59
N VAL A 20 8.80 2.17 -8.82
CA VAL A 20 7.92 3.30 -8.51
C VAL A 20 7.41 3.90 -9.81
N ILE A 21 6.09 3.99 -9.97
CA ILE A 21 5.47 4.53 -11.19
C ILE A 21 4.48 5.62 -10.83
N ALA A 22 4.59 6.76 -11.50
CA ALA A 22 3.55 7.78 -11.55
C ALA A 22 2.67 7.55 -12.78
N VAL A 23 1.35 7.42 -12.60
CA VAL A 23 0.40 7.13 -13.67
C VAL A 23 -0.67 8.21 -13.74
N LYS A 24 -0.90 8.73 -14.94
CA LYS A 24 -2.02 9.63 -15.24
C LYS A 24 -3.10 8.95 -16.09
N ARG A 25 -2.77 7.93 -16.88
CA ARG A 25 -3.73 7.14 -17.65
C ARG A 25 -3.89 5.77 -17.01
N TYR A 26 -5.12 5.30 -16.82
CA TYR A 26 -5.37 3.93 -16.36
C TYR A 26 -5.08 2.91 -17.46
N PRO A 27 -4.77 1.65 -17.13
CA PRO A 27 -4.81 0.56 -18.10
C PRO A 27 -6.20 0.41 -18.73
N ASP A 28 -6.25 0.03 -20.01
CA ASP A 28 -7.48 -0.46 -20.67
C ASP A 28 -7.60 -1.99 -20.56
N GLU A 29 -6.48 -2.67 -20.35
CA GLU A 29 -6.36 -4.12 -20.25
C GLU A 29 -6.80 -4.60 -18.86
N SER A 30 -7.52 -5.72 -18.78
CA SER A 30 -7.93 -6.36 -17.52
C SER A 30 -6.97 -7.44 -17.04
N GLU A 31 -6.28 -8.12 -17.96
CA GLU A 31 -5.47 -9.29 -17.65
C GLU A 31 -4.01 -8.91 -17.35
N VAL A 32 -3.66 -8.84 -16.07
CA VAL A 32 -2.29 -8.57 -15.59
C VAL A 32 -1.67 -9.73 -14.80
N SER A 33 -2.35 -10.87 -14.73
CA SER A 33 -1.95 -12.05 -13.95
C SER A 33 -0.55 -12.56 -14.32
N ASP A 34 -0.23 -12.61 -15.62
CA ASP A 34 1.08 -13.04 -16.12
C ASP A 34 2.19 -12.08 -15.69
N ILE A 35 1.92 -10.78 -15.73
CA ILE A 35 2.89 -9.74 -15.32
C ILE A 35 3.10 -9.80 -13.81
N ILE A 36 2.02 -9.92 -13.03
CA ILE A 36 2.07 -10.07 -11.57
C ILE A 36 2.87 -11.31 -11.20
N SER A 37 2.62 -12.44 -11.86
CA SER A 37 3.34 -13.70 -11.58
C SER A 37 4.84 -13.56 -11.82
N GLN A 38 5.24 -12.90 -12.92
CA GLN A 38 6.65 -12.62 -13.21
C GLN A 38 7.29 -11.68 -12.19
N LEU A 39 6.60 -10.62 -11.77
CA LEU A 39 7.07 -9.69 -10.74
C LEU A 39 7.29 -10.41 -9.40
N ARG A 40 6.31 -11.23 -8.99
CA ARG A 40 6.38 -12.03 -7.76
C ARG A 40 7.51 -13.06 -7.79
N ALA A 41 7.71 -13.74 -8.92
CA ALA A 41 8.82 -14.69 -9.09
C ALA A 41 10.21 -14.04 -8.92
N ASN A 42 10.29 -12.72 -9.12
CA ASN A 42 11.50 -11.93 -8.90
C ASN A 42 11.45 -11.09 -7.61
N HIS A 43 10.50 -11.33 -6.70
CA HIS A 43 10.31 -10.53 -5.48
C HIS A 43 10.29 -9.02 -5.72
N VAL A 44 9.78 -8.58 -6.88
CA VAL A 44 9.71 -7.16 -7.25
C VAL A 44 8.54 -6.54 -6.53
N MET A 45 8.77 -5.39 -5.89
CA MET A 45 7.72 -4.59 -5.22
C MET A 45 7.30 -3.43 -6.10
N VAL A 46 6.00 -3.28 -6.35
CA VAL A 46 5.47 -2.23 -7.24
C VAL A 46 4.69 -1.18 -6.45
N HIS A 47 5.21 0.04 -6.43
CA HIS A 47 4.58 1.20 -5.81
C HIS A 47 4.04 2.13 -6.89
N ILE A 48 2.78 2.53 -6.75
CA ILE A 48 2.09 3.31 -7.79
C ILE A 48 1.55 4.59 -7.18
N ALA A 49 1.85 5.73 -7.79
CA ALA A 49 1.20 7.01 -7.52
C ALA A 49 0.28 7.33 -8.70
N VAL A 50 -1.00 7.48 -8.43
CA VAL A 50 -2.05 7.67 -9.42
C VAL A 50 -2.58 9.09 -9.31
N ASP A 51 -2.61 9.81 -10.43
CA ASP A 51 -3.18 11.16 -10.51
C ASP A 51 -4.69 11.12 -10.24
N SER A 52 -5.23 12.20 -9.66
CA SER A 52 -6.66 12.33 -9.33
C SER A 52 -7.54 12.53 -10.56
N ILE A 53 -6.93 12.99 -11.66
CA ILE A 53 -7.61 13.30 -12.91
C ILE A 53 -7.02 12.40 -14.00
N PRO A 54 -7.67 11.26 -14.31
CA PRO A 54 -7.17 10.36 -15.31
C PRO A 54 -7.19 11.02 -16.69
N SER A 55 -6.11 10.89 -17.46
CA SER A 55 -6.05 11.33 -18.86
C SER A 55 -6.72 10.33 -19.83
N GLY A 56 -7.35 9.27 -19.31
CA GLY A 56 -8.02 8.22 -20.06
C GLY A 56 -7.88 6.84 -19.41
N GLY A 57 -8.50 5.85 -20.04
CA GLY A 57 -8.60 4.48 -19.55
C GLY A 57 -9.66 4.26 -18.49
N THR A 58 -9.97 3.00 -18.22
CA THR A 58 -11.16 2.63 -17.45
C THR A 58 -10.86 1.74 -16.25
N ASN A 59 -9.69 1.10 -16.19
CA ASN A 59 -9.41 0.06 -15.20
C ASN A 59 -8.36 0.49 -14.17
N SER A 60 -8.77 1.32 -13.20
CA SER A 60 -7.92 1.68 -12.06
C SER A 60 -7.72 0.52 -11.08
N ALA A 61 -8.63 -0.45 -11.04
CA ALA A 61 -8.55 -1.61 -10.15
C ALA A 61 -7.30 -2.45 -10.43
N THR A 62 -6.92 -2.60 -11.69
CA THR A 62 -5.70 -3.29 -12.11
C THR A 62 -4.42 -2.67 -11.54
N LEU A 63 -4.36 -1.33 -11.38
CA LEU A 63 -3.22 -0.67 -10.74
C LEU A 63 -3.14 -1.05 -9.25
N TYR A 64 -4.28 -1.04 -8.57
CA TYR A 64 -4.37 -1.46 -7.18
C TYR A 64 -3.98 -2.94 -7.02
N GLU A 65 -4.50 -3.81 -7.86
CA GLU A 65 -4.23 -5.26 -7.82
C GLU A 65 -2.75 -5.56 -8.04
N MET A 66 -2.11 -4.89 -8.99
CA MET A 66 -0.69 -5.08 -9.27
C MET A 66 0.18 -4.70 -8.08
N ALA A 67 0.00 -3.51 -7.52
CA ALA A 67 0.70 -3.10 -6.31
C ALA A 67 0.39 -4.10 -5.18
N PHE A 68 -0.88 -4.48 -5.06
CA PHE A 68 -1.33 -5.40 -4.02
C PHE A 68 -0.63 -6.76 -4.08
N GLN A 69 -0.66 -7.44 -5.21
CA GLN A 69 -0.07 -8.78 -5.29
C GLN A 69 1.46 -8.79 -5.24
N THR A 70 2.11 -7.62 -5.28
CA THR A 70 3.57 -7.48 -5.26
C THR A 70 4.12 -6.85 -3.97
N ASN A 71 3.35 -6.88 -2.86
CA ASN A 71 3.74 -6.27 -1.57
C ASN A 71 4.05 -4.75 -1.69
N GLY A 72 3.48 -4.11 -2.71
CA GLY A 72 3.52 -2.66 -2.87
C GLY A 72 2.18 -2.00 -2.61
N TYR A 73 2.18 -0.67 -2.67
CA TYR A 73 0.99 0.15 -2.40
C TYR A 73 0.65 1.00 -3.61
N SER A 74 -0.63 1.39 -3.72
CA SER A 74 -1.09 2.38 -4.68
C SER A 74 -1.66 3.57 -3.94
N TYR A 75 -1.14 4.75 -4.22
CA TYR A 75 -1.67 6.03 -3.73
C TYR A 75 -2.48 6.66 -4.85
N PHE A 76 -3.78 6.79 -4.63
CA PHE A 76 -4.62 7.60 -5.50
C PHE A 76 -4.64 9.00 -4.94
N ALA A 77 -4.16 9.97 -5.72
CA ALA A 77 -4.49 11.34 -5.44
C ALA A 77 -6.02 11.44 -5.53
N THR A 78 -6.67 11.78 -4.43
CA THR A 78 -8.11 12.04 -4.40
C THR A 78 -8.33 13.44 -3.86
N ALA A 79 -9.54 13.96 -4.05
CA ALA A 79 -9.98 15.07 -3.23
C ALA A 79 -9.88 14.66 -1.74
N LEU A 80 -9.54 15.62 -0.90
CA LEU A 80 -9.61 15.45 0.56
C LEU A 80 -11.05 15.07 0.90
N ASP A 81 -11.23 13.93 1.57
CA ASP A 81 -12.53 13.60 2.14
C ASP A 81 -12.76 14.49 3.36
N SER A 82 -13.61 15.50 3.16
CA SER A 82 -13.96 16.52 4.15
C SER A 82 -14.77 15.97 5.32
N SER A 83 -15.20 14.71 5.24
CA SER A 83 -15.93 14.07 6.33
C SER A 83 -15.02 13.41 7.36
N PHE A 84 -13.76 13.15 7.02
CA PHE A 84 -12.78 12.63 7.95
C PHE A 84 -12.44 13.65 9.05
N VAL A 85 -12.56 13.24 10.31
CA VAL A 85 -12.29 14.10 11.47
C VAL A 85 -10.95 13.73 12.10
N SER A 86 -10.77 12.46 12.47
CA SER A 86 -9.54 12.01 13.12
C SER A 86 -9.31 10.51 12.97
N MET A 87 -8.05 10.11 13.11
CA MET A 87 -7.65 8.71 13.29
C MET A 87 -6.48 8.66 14.26
N ASN A 88 -6.61 7.81 15.26
CA ASN A 88 -5.55 7.41 16.17
C ASN A 88 -5.36 5.90 16.05
N TYR A 89 -4.16 5.39 16.29
CA TYR A 89 -3.98 3.95 16.42
C TYR A 89 -2.90 3.59 17.39
N THR A 90 -2.99 2.35 17.87
CA THR A 90 -1.99 1.71 18.70
C THR A 90 -1.60 0.38 18.09
N VAL A 91 -0.30 0.13 17.94
CA VAL A 91 0.24 -1.20 17.67
C VAL A 91 1.05 -1.63 18.89
N ALA A 92 0.54 -2.61 19.63
CA ALA A 92 1.16 -3.08 20.86
C ALA A 92 1.42 -4.58 20.79
N SER A 93 2.52 -5.03 21.39
CA SER A 93 2.78 -6.45 21.55
C SER A 93 1.79 -7.04 22.56
N THR A 94 1.40 -8.30 22.35
CA THR A 94 0.43 -8.98 23.22
C THR A 94 0.97 -9.27 24.62
N ASP A 95 2.30 -9.28 24.79
CA ASP A 95 2.99 -9.44 26.07
C ASP A 95 3.21 -8.10 26.81
N GLY A 96 2.83 -6.97 26.21
CA GLY A 96 2.99 -5.63 26.77
C GLY A 96 4.41 -5.05 26.72
N SER A 97 5.39 -5.74 26.14
CA SER A 97 6.78 -5.27 26.07
C SER A 97 7.02 -4.14 25.05
N TYR A 98 6.09 -3.91 24.14
CA TYR A 98 6.16 -2.88 23.10
C TYR A 98 4.82 -2.19 22.87
N SER A 99 4.84 -0.87 22.69
CA SER A 99 3.67 -0.09 22.29
C SER A 99 4.07 1.09 21.42
N TYR A 100 3.56 1.09 20.19
CA TYR A 100 3.57 2.22 19.28
C TYR A 100 2.19 2.87 19.28
N LYS A 101 2.15 4.21 19.30
CA LYS A 101 0.91 5.00 19.30
C LYS A 101 1.04 6.13 18.32
N PHE A 102 -0.05 6.46 17.64
CA PHE A 102 -0.22 7.65 16.83
C PHE A 102 -1.47 8.42 17.31
N PRO A 103 -1.43 9.76 17.37
CA PRO A 103 -0.27 10.62 17.17
C PRO A 103 0.74 10.54 18.33
N ARG A 104 2.01 10.81 18.01
CA ARG A 104 3.12 11.06 18.94
C ARG A 104 3.60 12.50 18.82
N ASN A 105 4.40 12.94 19.79
CA ASN A 105 4.94 14.30 19.85
C ASN A 105 5.75 14.70 18.59
N ASP A 106 6.30 13.73 17.87
CA ASP A 106 7.09 13.89 16.64
C ASP A 106 6.32 13.52 15.36
N SER A 107 5.03 13.15 15.49
CA SER A 107 4.22 12.76 14.35
C SER A 107 3.93 13.95 13.45
N LYS A 108 4.16 13.78 12.14
CA LYS A 108 3.71 14.75 11.16
C LYS A 108 2.17 14.79 11.13
N PRO A 109 1.56 15.96 10.85
CA PRO A 109 0.13 16.05 10.62
C PRO A 109 -0.32 15.09 9.53
N LEU A 110 -1.57 14.63 9.60
CA LEU A 110 -2.18 13.80 8.58
C LEU A 110 -2.15 14.52 7.21
N TYR A 111 -1.60 13.84 6.20
CA TYR A 111 -1.67 14.30 4.81
C TYR A 111 -2.87 13.61 4.17
N ALA A 112 -4.00 14.31 4.10
CA ALA A 112 -5.28 13.80 3.60
C ALA A 112 -5.89 12.70 4.49
N THR A 113 -6.75 11.86 3.91
CA THR A 113 -7.51 10.79 4.58
C THR A 113 -6.83 9.42 4.52
N GLY A 114 -5.63 9.36 3.93
CA GLY A 114 -4.79 8.18 3.91
C GLY A 114 -3.61 8.36 4.85
N GLN A 115 -3.31 7.35 5.67
CA GLN A 115 -2.15 7.35 6.53
C GLN A 115 -1.19 6.22 6.13
N SER A 116 0.08 6.57 6.00
CA SER A 116 1.18 5.63 5.91
C SER A 116 2.16 5.95 7.02
N ASP A 117 2.51 4.96 7.81
CA ASP A 117 3.52 5.09 8.86
C ASP A 117 4.51 3.92 8.76
N VAL A 118 5.73 4.17 9.22
CA VAL A 118 6.80 3.19 9.23
C VAL A 118 6.93 2.65 10.64
N LEU A 119 6.61 1.36 10.80
CA LEU A 119 6.64 0.69 12.08
C LEU A 119 7.78 -0.31 12.15
N TYR A 120 8.65 -0.16 13.15
CA TYR A 120 9.69 -1.14 13.46
C TYR A 120 9.16 -2.17 14.46
N LEU A 121 8.71 -3.31 13.95
CA LEU A 121 8.27 -4.45 14.75
C LEU A 121 9.47 -5.27 15.23
N LYS A 122 9.43 -5.75 16.48
CA LYS A 122 10.32 -6.80 16.97
C LYS A 122 9.81 -8.17 16.52
N GLY A 123 10.60 -8.88 15.72
CA GLY A 123 10.16 -10.00 14.89
C GLY A 123 9.64 -11.26 15.59
N SER A 124 9.86 -11.43 16.90
CA SER A 124 9.37 -12.62 17.63
C SER A 124 8.08 -12.40 18.42
N LEU A 125 7.50 -11.19 18.37
CA LEU A 125 6.32 -10.84 19.16
C LEU A 125 5.05 -10.92 18.32
N SER A 126 3.93 -11.25 18.96
CA SER A 126 2.60 -11.04 18.38
C SER A 126 2.11 -9.63 18.69
N TYR A 127 1.40 -9.01 17.75
CA TYR A 127 0.94 -7.63 17.88
C TYR A 127 -0.57 -7.52 17.71
N LYS A 128 -1.16 -6.56 18.43
CA LYS A 128 -2.52 -6.09 18.23
C LYS A 128 -2.48 -4.67 17.68
N TRP A 129 -3.11 -4.48 16.52
CA TRP A 129 -3.37 -3.16 15.95
C TRP A 129 -4.80 -2.72 16.31
N THR A 130 -4.93 -1.59 16.98
CA THR A 130 -6.22 -0.96 17.34
C THR A 130 -6.29 0.40 16.66
N ILE A 131 -7.39 0.68 15.96
CA ILE A 131 -7.61 1.91 15.21
C ILE A 131 -8.89 2.55 15.74
N ASP A 132 -8.77 3.80 16.18
CA ASP A 132 -9.88 4.65 16.59
C ASP A 132 -10.03 5.73 15.53
N TYR A 133 -11.22 5.85 14.93
CA TYR A 133 -11.47 6.76 13.83
C TYR A 133 -12.79 7.51 14.03
N ASP A 134 -12.87 8.71 13.49
CA ASP A 134 -14.06 9.56 13.55
C ASP A 134 -14.33 10.23 12.19
N TYR A 135 -15.61 10.24 11.82
CA TYR A 135 -16.12 10.86 10.60
C TYR A 135 -17.38 11.66 10.95
N ASN A 136 -17.49 12.89 10.42
CA ASN A 136 -18.61 13.79 10.68
C ASN A 136 -19.86 13.49 9.84
N THR A 137 -20.01 12.25 9.37
CA THR A 137 -21.10 11.81 8.50
C THR A 137 -21.76 10.54 9.03
N ALA A 138 -23.05 10.38 8.76
CA ALA A 138 -23.79 9.15 9.04
C ALA A 138 -23.64 8.09 7.93
N ALA A 139 -22.92 8.41 6.84
CA ALA A 139 -22.70 7.49 5.75
C ALA A 139 -21.71 6.36 6.14
N THR A 140 -22.00 5.14 5.70
CA THR A 140 -21.10 3.99 5.85
C THR A 140 -19.74 4.25 5.22
N GLN A 141 -18.67 4.08 5.98
CA GLN A 141 -17.29 4.18 5.51
C GLN A 141 -16.66 2.78 5.39
N ILE A 142 -15.82 2.58 4.38
CA ILE A 142 -15.03 1.36 4.20
C ILE A 142 -13.58 1.67 4.54
N ILE A 143 -13.08 1.07 5.62
CA ILE A 143 -11.68 1.24 6.04
C ILE A 143 -10.87 0.06 5.53
N LYS A 144 -9.83 0.34 4.75
CA LYS A 144 -8.91 -0.67 4.24
C LYS A 144 -7.58 -0.58 4.99
N CYS A 145 -7.31 -1.61 5.79
CA CYS A 145 -6.09 -1.73 6.56
C CYS A 145 -5.10 -2.65 5.85
N ARG A 146 -3.84 -2.22 5.73
CA ARG A 146 -2.80 -3.07 5.15
C ARG A 146 -1.42 -2.73 5.70
N MET A 147 -0.64 -3.79 5.92
CA MET A 147 0.77 -3.71 6.29
C MET A 147 1.61 -4.21 5.11
N TYR A 148 2.83 -3.69 5.03
CA TYR A 148 3.81 -3.99 3.99
C TYR A 148 5.17 -4.13 4.64
N SER A 149 6.02 -4.98 4.08
CA SER A 149 7.45 -4.99 4.42
C SER A 149 8.24 -4.27 3.33
N SER A 150 9.24 -3.48 3.72
CA SER A 150 10.25 -2.95 2.79
C SER A 150 11.26 -4.01 2.36
N ASP A 151 11.35 -5.10 3.11
CA ASP A 151 12.28 -6.19 2.88
C ASP A 151 11.62 -7.29 2.07
N TYR A 152 12.16 -7.57 0.89
CA TYR A 152 11.60 -8.56 -0.03
C TYR A 152 11.64 -10.01 0.52
N HIS A 153 12.45 -10.26 1.54
CA HIS A 153 12.50 -11.52 2.28
C HIS A 153 11.29 -11.72 3.20
N ASP A 154 10.65 -10.62 3.60
CA ASP A 154 9.57 -10.60 4.58
C ASP A 154 8.24 -10.20 3.92
N PHE A 155 7.95 -10.77 2.75
CA PHE A 155 6.63 -10.62 2.13
C PHE A 155 5.57 -11.07 3.14
N LEU A 156 4.81 -10.11 3.66
CA LEU A 156 3.66 -10.43 4.49
C LEU A 156 2.70 -11.28 3.65
N PRO A 157 2.15 -12.37 4.21
CA PRO A 157 1.20 -13.20 3.49
C PRO A 157 0.05 -12.31 2.99
N LEU A 158 -0.34 -12.52 1.74
CA LEU A 158 -1.53 -11.86 1.21
C LEU A 158 -2.73 -12.35 2.03
N PRO A 159 -3.66 -11.46 2.42
CA PRO A 159 -4.88 -11.89 3.08
C PRO A 159 -5.64 -12.92 2.24
N ASP A 160 -6.17 -13.96 2.89
CA ASP A 160 -7.14 -14.87 2.30
C ASP A 160 -8.46 -14.09 2.15
N PHE A 161 -8.89 -13.83 0.91
CA PHE A 161 -10.19 -13.21 0.63
C PHE A 161 -11.21 -14.25 0.20
#